data_AF-A0A922L8Y1-F1
#
_entry.id   AF-A0A922L8Y1-F1
#
_cell.length_a   1.000
_cell.length_b   1.000
_cell.length_c   1.000
_cell.angle_alpha   90.00
_cell.angle_beta   90.00
_cell.angle_gamma   90.00
#
_symmetry.space_group_name_H-M   'P 1'
#
loop_
_entity.id
_entity.type
_entity.pdbx_description
1 polymer ?
#
loop_
_entity_poly.entity_id
_entity_poly.type
_entity_poly.pdbx_seq_one_letter_code
_entity_poly.pdbx_strand_id
1 'polypeptide(L)'
;MSKTSSAKKRATRTTSNIFAMFSQNQIAEFKEAFQFIDQDKDGLISKSDLRQTFDALGRMYPDEELQNMLSEAPGPLNFTMFLSIFGERIAGGDNPDVIKAAFKTFDPLETGMVDVEELRRNLGRFGEKLTEEELDLAFAEARMDSKGRFNIDAYIKLITGSGDDEQQ
;
A
#
# COMPACT_ATOMS: atom_id res chain seq x y z
N MET A 1 48.91 -21.04 -12.06
CA MET A 1 48.32 -21.29 -10.72
C MET A 1 47.57 -20.05 -10.30
N SER A 2 46.24 -20.11 -10.35
CA SER A 2 45.32 -19.00 -10.05
C SER A 2 45.11 -18.85 -8.54
N LYS A 3 45.10 -17.62 -8.02
CA LYS A 3 44.48 -17.30 -6.73
C LYS A 3 43.61 -16.06 -6.90
N THR A 4 42.32 -16.32 -7.05
CA THR A 4 41.19 -15.38 -7.02
C THR A 4 41.00 -14.88 -5.59
N SER A 5 41.04 -13.58 -5.36
CA SER A 5 40.58 -12.96 -4.11
C SER A 5 39.12 -12.56 -4.25
N SER A 6 38.30 -13.11 -3.35
CA SER A 6 36.85 -12.99 -3.34
C SER A 6 36.41 -11.58 -2.93
N ALA A 7 35.61 -10.92 -3.77
CA ALA A 7 34.97 -9.65 -3.47
C ALA A 7 33.77 -9.88 -2.52
N LYS A 8 33.87 -9.38 -1.29
CA LYS A 8 32.73 -9.27 -0.36
C LYS A 8 31.68 -8.34 -0.96
N LYS A 9 30.55 -8.88 -1.42
CA LYS A 9 29.35 -8.09 -1.76
C LYS A 9 28.84 -7.42 -0.49
N ARG A 10 28.89 -6.09 -0.50
CA ARG A 10 28.44 -5.19 0.56
C ARG A 10 26.91 -5.13 0.52
N ALA A 11 26.26 -5.82 1.46
CA ALA A 11 24.85 -5.56 1.74
C ALA A 11 24.69 -4.17 2.35
N THR A 12 23.47 -3.64 2.30
CA THR A 12 22.95 -2.47 3.03
C THR A 12 23.35 -1.08 2.51
N ARG A 13 22.55 -0.59 1.57
CA ARG A 13 22.34 0.85 1.32
C ARG A 13 20.87 1.24 1.10
N THR A 14 19.93 0.31 1.27
CA THR A 14 18.49 0.54 1.03
C THR A 14 17.76 1.04 2.29
N THR A 15 18.22 0.68 3.50
CA THR A 15 17.52 0.98 4.75
C THR A 15 17.41 2.47 5.09
N SER A 16 18.35 3.30 4.62
CA SER A 16 18.41 4.73 4.97
C SER A 16 17.31 5.58 4.33
N ASN A 17 16.70 5.13 3.23
CA ASN A 17 15.71 5.92 2.50
C ASN A 17 14.26 5.52 2.80
N ILE A 18 14.06 4.33 3.40
CA ILE A 18 12.71 3.78 3.65
C ILE A 18 12.01 4.53 4.78
N PHE A 19 12.75 4.87 5.85
CA PHE A 19 12.22 5.72 6.92
C PHE A 19 11.89 7.14 6.46
N ALA A 20 12.48 7.61 5.35
CA ALA A 20 12.17 8.92 4.79
C ALA A 20 10.90 8.92 3.92
N MET A 21 10.38 7.73 3.56
CA MET A 21 9.13 7.59 2.79
C MET A 21 7.87 7.74 3.66
N PHE A 22 8.03 7.71 4.98
CA PHE A 22 6.92 7.72 5.93
C PHE A 22 7.01 8.91 6.89
N SER A 23 5.86 9.45 7.26
CA SER A 23 5.76 10.42 8.35
C SER A 23 6.09 9.74 9.70
N GLN A 24 6.41 10.55 10.72
CA GLN A 24 6.65 10.02 12.06
C GLN A 24 5.42 9.31 12.66
N ASN A 25 4.21 9.79 12.34
CA ASN A 25 2.96 9.17 12.78
C ASN A 25 2.78 7.79 12.13
N GLN A 26 2.98 7.69 10.81
CA GLN A 26 2.93 6.40 10.11
C GLN A 26 3.96 5.42 10.65
N ILE A 27 5.19 5.87 10.93
CA ILE A 27 6.23 5.02 11.54
C ILE A 27 5.78 4.54 12.94
N ALA A 28 5.12 5.37 13.73
CA ALA A 28 4.60 5.00 15.03
C ALA A 28 3.49 3.94 14.90
N GLU A 29 2.53 4.12 14.00
CA GLU A 29 1.47 3.14 13.72
C GLU A 29 2.02 1.81 13.25
N PHE A 30 2.97 1.82 12.29
CA PHE A 30 3.63 0.60 11.85
C PHE A 30 4.36 -0.09 12.98
N LYS A 31 4.95 0.67 13.91
CA LYS A 31 5.63 0.11 15.08
C LYS A 31 4.65 -0.53 16.05
N GLU A 32 3.51 0.09 16.30
CA GLU A 32 2.46 -0.48 17.15
C GLU A 32 1.87 -1.75 16.52
N ALA A 33 1.58 -1.73 15.21
CA ALA A 33 1.13 -2.89 14.48
C ALA A 33 2.18 -4.02 14.50
N PHE A 34 3.45 -3.70 14.30
CA PHE A 34 4.54 -4.68 14.40
C PHE A 34 4.60 -5.31 15.79
N GLN A 35 4.54 -4.50 16.85
CA GLN A 35 4.54 -4.98 18.24
C GLN A 35 3.30 -5.78 18.61
N PHE A 36 2.17 -5.52 17.96
CA PHE A 36 0.97 -6.31 18.12
C PHE A 36 1.10 -7.68 17.45
N ILE A 37 1.83 -7.78 16.33
CA ILE A 37 2.06 -9.05 15.65
C ILE A 37 3.16 -9.85 16.35
N ASP A 38 4.29 -9.23 16.70
CA ASP A 38 5.45 -9.82 17.39
C ASP A 38 5.10 -10.18 18.85
N GLN A 39 4.46 -11.34 19.03
CA GLN A 39 3.91 -11.78 20.32
C GLN A 39 5.02 -12.13 21.32
N ASP A 40 6.09 -12.77 20.84
CA ASP A 40 7.22 -13.18 21.68
C ASP A 40 8.27 -12.07 21.89
N LYS A 41 8.16 -10.96 21.13
CA LYS A 41 8.96 -9.74 21.25
C LYS A 41 10.43 -9.97 20.92
N ASP A 42 10.72 -10.91 20.02
CA ASP A 42 12.08 -11.19 19.57
C ASP A 42 12.54 -10.21 18.45
N GLY A 43 11.63 -9.37 17.96
CA GLY A 43 11.87 -8.38 16.90
C GLY A 43 11.78 -8.95 15.48
N LEU A 44 11.26 -10.16 15.32
CA LEU A 44 11.06 -10.88 14.07
C LEU A 44 9.63 -11.45 14.01
N ILE A 45 8.91 -11.17 12.93
CA ILE A 45 7.60 -11.81 12.74
C ILE A 45 7.82 -13.25 12.24
N SER A 46 7.41 -14.22 13.05
CA SER A 46 7.43 -15.64 12.71
C SER A 46 6.03 -16.15 12.28
N LYS A 47 5.99 -17.41 11.83
CA LYS A 47 4.72 -18.08 11.53
C LYS A 47 3.85 -18.26 12.77
N SER A 48 4.48 -18.46 13.93
CA SER A 48 3.78 -18.59 15.21
C SER A 48 3.09 -17.29 15.59
N ASP A 49 3.75 -16.15 15.35
CA ASP A 49 3.22 -14.81 15.61
C ASP A 49 2.02 -14.50 14.74
N LEU A 50 2.13 -14.76 13.43
CA LEU A 50 1.01 -14.59 12.51
C LEU A 50 -0.18 -15.48 12.90
N ARG A 51 0.07 -16.75 13.25
CA ARG A 51 -0.98 -17.67 13.70
C ARG A 51 -1.70 -17.13 14.94
N GLN A 52 -0.94 -16.79 15.98
CA GLN A 52 -1.53 -16.26 17.22
C GLN A 52 -2.30 -14.96 16.98
N THR A 53 -1.77 -14.08 16.13
CA THR A 53 -2.41 -12.81 15.78
C THR A 53 -3.76 -13.03 15.08
N PHE A 54 -3.80 -13.90 14.05
CA PHE A 54 -5.04 -14.17 13.33
C PHE A 54 -6.05 -14.95 14.16
N ASP A 55 -5.59 -15.91 14.96
CA ASP A 55 -6.44 -16.64 15.90
C ASP A 55 -7.10 -15.67 16.90
N ALA A 56 -6.36 -14.68 17.41
CA ALA A 56 -6.89 -13.62 18.28
C ALA A 56 -7.94 -12.73 17.59
N LEU A 57 -7.83 -12.54 16.27
CA LEU A 57 -8.82 -11.83 15.45
C LEU A 57 -9.99 -12.72 14.99
N GLY A 58 -10.03 -13.98 15.42
CA GLY A 58 -11.07 -14.94 15.06
C GLY A 58 -10.98 -15.41 13.59
N ARG A 59 -9.83 -15.24 12.94
CA ARG A 59 -9.59 -15.70 11.58
C ARG A 59 -8.63 -16.89 11.58
N MET A 60 -9.04 -17.98 10.95
CA MET A 60 -8.22 -19.17 10.80
C MET A 60 -7.63 -19.22 9.40
N TYR A 61 -6.30 -19.18 9.32
CA TYR A 61 -5.56 -19.32 8.07
C TYR A 61 -4.84 -20.68 8.03
N PRO A 62 -4.76 -21.34 6.86
CA PRO A 62 -3.97 -22.56 6.70
C PRO A 62 -2.48 -22.26 6.78
N ASP A 63 -1.73 -23.28 7.18
CA ASP A 63 -0.29 -23.20 7.42
C ASP A 63 0.53 -22.79 6.19
N GLU A 64 0.05 -23.11 5.00
CA GLU A 64 0.64 -22.73 3.72
C GLU A 64 0.46 -21.25 3.42
N GLU A 65 -0.71 -20.68 3.73
CA GLU A 65 -0.99 -19.26 3.52
C GLU A 65 -0.15 -18.38 4.46
N LEU A 66 -0.03 -18.77 5.73
CA LEU A 66 0.87 -18.10 6.67
C LEU A 66 2.34 -18.15 6.19
N GLN A 67 2.75 -19.27 5.59
CA GLN A 67 4.09 -19.40 5.03
C GLN A 67 4.27 -18.50 3.80
N ASN A 68 3.26 -18.40 2.95
CA ASN A 68 3.27 -17.51 1.78
C ASN A 68 3.41 -16.04 2.20
N MET A 69 2.69 -15.61 3.25
CA MET A 69 2.79 -14.25 3.80
C MET A 69 4.21 -13.91 4.24
N LEU A 70 4.90 -14.85 4.90
CA LEU A 70 6.30 -14.66 5.30
C LEU A 70 7.27 -14.67 4.11
N SER A 71 6.93 -15.41 3.06
CA SER A 71 7.78 -15.58 1.87
C SER A 71 7.75 -14.36 0.95
N GLU A 72 6.83 -13.41 1.16
CA GLU A 72 6.87 -12.09 0.52
C GLU A 72 8.10 -11.28 0.95
N ALA A 73 8.67 -11.57 2.13
CA ALA A 73 9.88 -10.93 2.60
C ALA A 73 11.13 -11.65 2.01
N PRO A 74 12.09 -10.92 1.41
CA PRO A 74 13.33 -11.52 0.90
C PRO A 74 14.29 -12.01 1.99
N GLY A 75 13.90 -11.93 3.26
CA GLY A 75 14.70 -12.33 4.42
C GLY A 75 13.87 -12.26 5.71
N PRO A 76 14.53 -12.32 6.89
CA PRO A 76 13.83 -12.26 8.17
C PRO A 76 12.98 -10.99 8.29
N LEU A 77 11.72 -11.17 8.67
CA LEU A 77 10.73 -10.10 8.74
C LEU A 77 10.88 -9.30 10.04
N ASN A 78 11.99 -8.55 10.15
CA ASN A 78 12.19 -7.55 11.19
C ASN A 78 11.43 -6.25 10.86
N PHE A 79 11.37 -5.33 11.83
CA PHE A 79 10.67 -4.06 11.65
C PHE A 79 11.12 -3.25 10.41
N THR A 80 12.41 -3.27 10.08
CA THR A 80 12.91 -2.55 8.89
C THR A 80 12.43 -3.21 7.61
N MET A 81 12.39 -4.54 7.55
CA MET A 81 11.84 -5.29 6.42
C MET A 81 10.33 -5.10 6.29
N PHE A 82 9.61 -5.06 7.42
CA PHE A 82 8.20 -4.74 7.48
C PHE A 82 7.93 -3.37 6.82
N LEU A 83 8.63 -2.32 7.25
CA LEU A 83 8.55 -1.01 6.60
C LEU A 83 8.95 -1.03 5.12
N SER A 84 9.86 -1.92 4.72
CA SER A 84 10.27 -2.03 3.31
C SER A 84 9.13 -2.60 2.45
N ILE A 85 8.44 -3.64 2.93
CA ILE A 85 7.29 -4.25 2.23
C ILE A 85 6.15 -3.25 2.12
N PHE A 86 5.80 -2.56 3.22
CA PHE A 86 4.80 -1.50 3.18
C PHE A 86 5.26 -0.32 2.33
N GLY A 87 6.56 -0.01 2.35
CA GLY A 87 7.17 1.05 1.56
C GLY A 87 7.09 0.78 0.06
N GLU A 88 7.35 -0.45 -0.37
CA GLU A 88 7.19 -0.85 -1.78
C GLU A 88 5.71 -0.86 -2.20
N ARG A 89 4.80 -1.34 -1.35
CA ARG A 89 3.36 -1.31 -1.65
C ARG A 89 2.80 0.12 -1.70
N ILE A 90 3.27 1.02 -0.84
CA ILE A 90 2.84 2.43 -0.80
C ILE A 90 3.56 3.28 -1.84
N ALA A 91 4.85 3.02 -2.12
CA ALA A 91 5.60 3.70 -3.19
C ALA A 91 5.14 3.29 -4.60
N GLY A 92 4.40 2.18 -4.73
CA GLY A 92 3.64 1.86 -5.93
C GLY A 92 2.38 2.72 -6.12
N GLY A 93 1.94 3.44 -5.09
CA GLY A 93 0.89 4.45 -5.17
C GLY A 93 1.47 5.83 -5.46
N ASP A 94 0.91 6.51 -6.45
CA ASP A 94 1.27 7.91 -6.72
C ASP A 94 0.94 8.80 -5.52
N ASN A 95 1.70 9.87 -5.30
CA ASN A 95 1.40 10.87 -4.28
C ASN A 95 -0.05 11.38 -4.48
N PRO A 96 -0.88 11.52 -3.41
CA PRO A 96 -2.24 12.07 -3.52
C PRO A 96 -2.34 13.36 -4.36
N ASP A 97 -1.34 14.24 -4.29
CA ASP A 97 -1.28 15.48 -5.10
C ASP A 97 -1.06 15.19 -6.60
N VAL A 98 -0.27 14.17 -6.93
CA VAL A 98 -0.05 13.71 -8.31
C VAL A 98 -1.31 13.03 -8.84
N ILE A 99 -1.95 12.18 -8.03
CA ILE A 99 -3.24 11.56 -8.35
C ILE A 99 -4.29 12.67 -8.57
N LYS A 100 -4.34 13.67 -7.69
CA LYS A 100 -5.25 14.82 -7.82
C LYS A 100 -4.99 15.63 -9.09
N ALA A 101 -3.72 15.89 -9.41
CA ALA A 101 -3.35 16.56 -10.64
C ALA A 101 -3.80 15.78 -11.89
N ALA A 102 -3.68 14.44 -11.85
CA ALA A 102 -4.17 13.58 -12.92
C ALA A 102 -5.71 13.66 -13.05
N PHE A 103 -6.47 13.55 -11.96
CA PHE A 103 -7.93 13.68 -12.00
C PHE A 103 -8.41 15.05 -12.45
N LYS A 104 -7.68 16.13 -12.10
CA LYS A 104 -7.99 17.50 -12.57
C LYS A 104 -7.96 17.64 -14.08
N THR A 105 -7.22 16.79 -14.81
CA THR A 105 -7.25 16.81 -16.28
C THR A 105 -8.62 16.44 -16.86
N PHE A 106 -9.47 15.77 -16.08
CA PHE A 106 -10.85 15.41 -16.42
C PHE A 106 -11.90 16.39 -15.84
N ASP A 107 -11.47 17.41 -15.10
CA ASP A 107 -12.34 18.46 -14.54
C ASP A 107 -11.85 19.86 -14.99
N PRO A 108 -11.97 20.19 -16.30
CA PRO A 108 -11.46 21.45 -16.85
C PRO A 108 -12.22 22.68 -16.32
N LEU A 109 -13.38 22.48 -15.70
CA LEU A 109 -14.21 23.52 -15.10
C LEU A 109 -13.92 23.70 -13.60
N GLU A 110 -12.96 22.95 -13.05
CA GLU A 110 -12.56 22.98 -11.63
C GLU A 110 -13.73 22.83 -10.65
N THR A 111 -14.69 21.97 -11.00
CA THR A 111 -15.87 21.69 -10.18
C THR A 111 -15.58 20.81 -8.96
N GLY A 112 -14.43 20.14 -8.95
CA GLY A 112 -14.06 19.12 -7.98
C GLY A 112 -14.76 17.78 -8.19
N MET A 113 -15.48 17.61 -9.31
CA MET A 113 -16.30 16.44 -9.62
C MET A 113 -15.89 15.85 -10.96
N VAL A 114 -15.80 14.51 -11.04
CA VAL A 114 -15.51 13.79 -12.28
C VAL A 114 -16.65 12.83 -12.60
N ASP A 115 -17.04 12.79 -13.87
CA ASP A 115 -18.03 11.87 -14.39
C ASP A 115 -17.43 10.47 -14.62
N VAL A 116 -18.04 9.44 -14.02
CA VAL A 116 -17.51 8.07 -14.06
C VAL A 116 -17.56 7.49 -15.46
N GLU A 117 -18.60 7.76 -16.24
CA GLU A 117 -18.73 7.20 -17.59
C GLU A 117 -17.72 7.82 -18.55
N GLU A 118 -17.48 9.13 -18.42
CA GLU A 118 -16.42 9.82 -19.16
C GLU A 118 -15.04 9.30 -18.80
N LEU A 119 -14.76 9.14 -17.50
CA LEU A 119 -13.48 8.60 -17.05
C LEU A 119 -13.28 7.15 -17.51
N ARG A 120 -14.29 6.29 -17.38
CA ARG A 120 -14.28 4.90 -17.89
C ARG A 120 -13.95 4.87 -19.39
N ARG A 121 -14.62 5.71 -20.19
CA ARG A 121 -14.38 5.81 -21.64
C ARG A 121 -12.95 6.25 -21.95
N ASN A 122 -12.38 7.15 -21.17
CA ASN A 122 -11.01 7.63 -21.37
C ASN A 122 -9.97 6.57 -20.98
N LEU A 123 -10.13 5.91 -19.84
CA LEU A 123 -9.25 4.83 -19.36
C LEU A 123 -9.31 3.57 -20.22
N GLY A 124 -10.44 3.31 -20.89
CA GLY A 124 -10.54 2.23 -21.90
C GLY A 124 -9.93 2.58 -23.27
N ARG A 125 -9.67 3.87 -23.56
CA ARG A 125 -9.20 4.34 -24.87
C ARG A 125 -7.73 4.77 -24.89
N PHE A 126 -7.24 5.38 -23.82
CA PHE A 126 -5.93 6.03 -23.77
C PHE A 126 -5.05 5.46 -22.66
N GLY A 127 -3.76 5.28 -22.95
CA GLY A 127 -2.79 4.74 -21.98
C GLY A 127 -2.82 3.22 -21.85
N GLU A 128 -2.46 2.73 -20.67
CA GLU A 128 -2.63 1.34 -20.27
C GLU A 128 -4.12 1.08 -20.04
N LYS A 129 -4.69 0.18 -20.84
CA LYS A 129 -6.13 -0.03 -20.89
C LYS A 129 -6.56 -0.95 -19.76
N LEU A 130 -7.37 -0.40 -18.86
CA LEU A 130 -8.08 -1.19 -17.87
C LEU A 130 -9.23 -1.94 -18.53
N THR A 131 -9.44 -3.18 -18.12
CA THR A 131 -10.61 -3.99 -18.47
C THR A 131 -11.86 -3.45 -17.79
N GLU A 132 -13.04 -3.81 -18.30
CA GLU A 132 -14.32 -3.42 -17.66
C GLU A 132 -14.41 -3.95 -16.22
N GLU A 133 -13.88 -5.15 -15.96
CA GLU A 133 -13.83 -5.74 -14.61
C GLU A 133 -12.94 -4.93 -13.66
N GLU A 134 -11.79 -4.45 -14.11
CA GLU A 134 -10.91 -3.58 -13.32
C GLU A 134 -11.53 -2.20 -13.08
N LEU A 135 -12.26 -1.66 -14.05
CA LEU A 135 -12.97 -0.38 -13.92
C LEU A 135 -14.15 -0.50 -12.94
N ASP A 136 -14.89 -1.61 -12.98
CA ASP A 136 -15.96 -1.92 -12.03
C ASP A 136 -15.40 -2.00 -10.60
N LEU A 137 -14.27 -2.69 -10.42
CA LEU A 137 -13.61 -2.79 -9.12
C LEU A 137 -13.08 -1.45 -8.64
N ALA A 138 -12.47 -0.65 -9.53
CA ALA A 138 -11.94 0.67 -9.18
C ALA A 138 -13.04 1.61 -8.65
N PHE A 139 -14.20 1.63 -9.31
CA PHE A 139 -15.28 2.56 -8.95
C PHE A 139 -16.35 1.97 -8.02
N ALA A 140 -16.22 0.72 -7.57
CA ALA A 140 -17.20 0.05 -6.71
C ALA A 140 -17.54 0.85 -5.45
N GLU A 141 -16.53 1.46 -4.84
CA GLU A 141 -16.64 2.23 -3.59
C GLU A 141 -16.75 3.75 -3.82
N ALA A 142 -16.77 4.21 -5.08
CA ALA A 142 -16.88 5.62 -5.41
C ALA A 142 -18.28 6.15 -5.07
N ARG A 143 -18.37 7.08 -4.11
CA ARG A 143 -19.63 7.76 -3.77
C ARG A 143 -20.02 8.74 -4.87
N MET A 144 -21.02 8.36 -5.66
CA MET A 144 -21.53 9.15 -6.78
C MET A 144 -22.74 10.02 -6.39
N ASP A 145 -22.86 11.18 -7.03
CA ASP A 145 -24.05 12.03 -6.98
C ASP A 145 -25.17 11.50 -7.90
N SER A 146 -26.32 12.17 -7.91
CA SER A 146 -27.48 11.82 -8.76
C SER A 146 -27.20 11.92 -10.26
N LYS A 147 -26.04 12.44 -10.67
CA LYS A 147 -25.61 12.58 -12.07
C LYS A 147 -24.48 11.62 -12.42
N GLY A 148 -24.12 10.68 -11.53
CA GLY A 148 -23.05 9.71 -11.78
C GLY A 148 -21.64 10.29 -11.64
N ARG A 149 -21.47 11.39 -10.90
CA ARG A 149 -20.18 12.03 -10.68
C ARG A 149 -19.69 11.82 -9.27
N PHE A 150 -18.40 11.60 -9.07
CA PHE A 150 -17.79 11.52 -7.74
C PHE A 150 -16.91 12.72 -7.44
N ASN A 151 -16.74 13.02 -6.15
CA ASN A 151 -15.83 14.06 -5.68
C ASN A 151 -14.38 13.55 -5.69
N ILE A 152 -13.49 14.28 -6.37
CA ILE A 152 -12.09 13.89 -6.56
C ILE A 152 -11.39 13.71 -5.21
N ASP A 153 -11.53 14.66 -4.29
CA ASP A 153 -10.82 14.64 -3.00
C ASP A 153 -11.29 13.49 -2.11
N ALA A 154 -12.59 13.24 -2.07
CA ALA A 154 -13.17 12.12 -1.32
C ALA A 154 -12.71 10.77 -1.88
N TYR A 155 -12.65 10.64 -3.21
CA TYR A 155 -12.20 9.41 -3.86
C TYR A 155 -10.70 9.17 -3.68
N ILE A 156 -9.87 10.22 -3.75
CA ILE A 156 -8.44 10.11 -3.47
C ILE A 156 -8.21 9.66 -2.03
N LYS A 157 -8.87 10.29 -1.05
CA LYS A 157 -8.78 9.87 0.36
C LYS A 157 -9.14 8.39 0.55
N LEU A 158 -10.16 7.92 -0.16
CA LEU A 158 -10.59 6.54 -0.13
C LEU A 158 -9.51 5.58 -0.69
N ILE A 159 -8.95 5.88 -1.86
CA ILE A 159 -7.99 4.98 -2.54
C ILE A 159 -6.57 5.07 -1.97
N THR A 160 -6.18 6.20 -1.38
CA THR A 160 -4.87 6.37 -0.73
C THR A 160 -4.91 5.98 0.75
N GLY A 161 -6.05 5.50 1.25
CA GLY A 161 -6.21 5.10 2.65
C GLY A 161 -5.97 6.24 3.64
N SER A 162 -6.04 7.50 3.20
CA SER A 162 -5.88 8.69 4.04
C SER A 162 -7.17 8.98 4.83
N GLY A 163 -7.77 7.93 5.38
CA GLY A 163 -8.98 7.97 6.18
C GLY A 163 -8.69 8.56 7.56
N ASP A 164 -9.27 9.73 7.80
CA ASP A 164 -9.56 10.32 9.11
C ASP A 164 -8.39 10.57 10.08
N ASP A 165 -7.39 11.34 9.65
CA ASP A 165 -6.48 12.08 10.55
C ASP A 165 -7.12 13.39 11.09
N GLU A 166 -8.42 13.37 11.39
CA GLU A 166 -9.10 14.46 12.11
C GLU A 166 -9.95 13.89 13.24
N GLN A 167 -9.31 13.68 14.39
CA GLN A 167 -9.87 14.02 15.71
C GLN A 167 -8.83 13.82 16.85
N GLN A 168 -8.13 14.90 17.20
CA GLN A 168 -8.23 15.55 18.51
C GLN A 168 -7.55 16.91 18.53
#